data_AF-A0A293MHE1-F1
#
_entry.id   AF-A0A293MHE1-F1
#
_cell.length_a   1.000
_cell.length_b   1.000
_cell.length_c   1.000
_cell.angle_alpha   90.00
_cell.angle_beta   90.00
_cell.angle_gamma   90.00
#
_symmetry.space_group_name_H-M   'P 1'
#
loop_
_entity.id
_entity.type
_entity.pdbx_description
1 polymer ?
#
loop_
_entity_poly.entity_id
_entity_poly.type
_entity_poly.pdbx_seq_one_letter_code
_entity_poly.pdbx_strand_id
1 'polypeptide(L)'
;MLATFKVDNPQQSLKHRDVQHFGYEFQYELTGVRKDPPLERGIPSECFPFLDRLVSSGKLREVPDQLTVNRYQPGQGIAPHVDSHWSFEDGLVCLSLGAAVVMDFRNPQTGAHIPLFLPVRSALVLCGDSRFLWTHGIAVRKTDILPSSDGRHRIVSERSVRTSFTFRKVRRKDSCDCEHKEQCDAWKRKREQNQGDPKEVGEADAAKLESDHVHHVYESIASHFSETRHKQWPQVAKSGGKVSGFSSTRVTVAGCRVWKWKISFGAFPSA
;
A
#
# COMPACT_ATOMS: atom_id res chain seq x y z
N MET A 1 -10.70 -20.97 -0.53
CA MET A 1 -10.62 -19.50 -0.39
C MET A 1 -10.18 -18.74 -1.65
N LEU A 2 -8.99 -19.00 -2.25
CA LEU A 2 -8.60 -18.32 -3.52
C LEU A 2 -9.44 -18.79 -4.73
N ALA A 3 -9.83 -20.07 -4.76
CA ALA A 3 -10.68 -20.64 -5.82
C ALA A 3 -12.14 -20.14 -5.78
N THR A 4 -12.54 -19.47 -4.69
CA THR A 4 -13.92 -18.98 -4.46
C THR A 4 -14.01 -17.47 -4.53
N PHE A 5 -12.97 -16.78 -5.01
CA PHE A 5 -12.99 -15.33 -5.23
C PHE A 5 -13.91 -15.03 -6.42
N LYS A 6 -15.19 -14.82 -6.14
CA LYS A 6 -16.14 -14.17 -7.04
C LYS A 6 -16.19 -12.70 -6.64
N VAL A 7 -16.00 -11.81 -7.61
CA VAL A 7 -16.24 -10.37 -7.40
C VAL A 7 -17.75 -10.25 -7.19
N ASP A 8 -18.18 -10.00 -5.95
CA ASP A 8 -19.60 -10.03 -5.60
C ASP A 8 -20.39 -8.90 -6.27
N ASN A 9 -19.72 -7.86 -6.80
CA ASN A 9 -20.39 -6.74 -7.46
C ASN A 9 -19.55 -6.12 -8.60
N PRO A 10 -19.92 -6.32 -9.88
CA PRO A 10 -19.25 -5.72 -11.03
C PRO A 10 -19.23 -4.18 -11.00
N GLN A 11 -20.16 -3.54 -10.28
CA GLN A 11 -20.23 -2.09 -10.12
C GLN A 11 -19.21 -1.54 -9.11
N GLN A 12 -18.68 -2.38 -8.21
CA GLN A 12 -17.57 -2.04 -7.30
C GLN A 12 -16.19 -2.37 -7.88
N SER A 13 -16.12 -2.80 -9.15
CA SER A 13 -14.87 -2.88 -9.89
C SER A 13 -14.26 -1.47 -9.95
N LEU A 14 -13.36 -1.16 -9.03
CA LEU A 14 -12.42 -0.07 -9.23
C LEU A 14 -11.79 -0.28 -10.60
N LYS A 15 -11.75 0.77 -11.44
CA LYS A 15 -11.31 0.73 -12.85
C LYS A 15 -9.95 0.03 -13.10
N HIS A 16 -9.22 -0.32 -12.05
CA HIS A 16 -7.85 -0.83 -12.10
C HIS A 16 -7.61 -2.16 -11.38
N ARG A 17 -8.55 -2.78 -10.63
CA ARG A 17 -8.34 -4.10 -9.98
C ARG A 17 -9.63 -4.65 -9.36
N ASP A 18 -9.70 -5.96 -9.16
CA ASP A 18 -10.81 -6.55 -8.40
C ASP A 18 -10.56 -6.38 -6.90
N VAL A 19 -11.61 -6.02 -6.15
CA VAL A 19 -11.53 -5.86 -4.69
C VAL A 19 -12.73 -6.50 -4.01
N GLN A 20 -12.49 -7.12 -2.86
CA GLN A 20 -13.52 -7.66 -1.97
C GLN A 20 -13.20 -7.27 -0.51
N HIS A 21 -14.22 -6.95 0.28
CA HIS A 21 -14.07 -6.64 1.71
C HIS A 21 -14.75 -7.69 2.59
N PHE A 22 -14.22 -7.85 3.80
CA PHE A 22 -14.71 -8.72 4.85
C PHE A 22 -14.60 -8.00 6.20
N GLY A 23 -15.55 -8.28 7.10
CA GLY A 23 -15.68 -7.64 8.41
C GLY A 23 -16.31 -6.26 8.30
N TYR A 24 -15.62 -5.31 7.67
CA TYR A 24 -16.12 -3.95 7.46
C TYR A 24 -15.90 -3.48 6.02
N GLU A 25 -16.86 -2.71 5.50
CA GLU A 25 -16.82 -2.16 4.14
C GLU A 25 -15.88 -0.96 4.07
N PHE A 26 -14.95 -0.97 3.12
CA PHE A 26 -14.10 0.18 2.83
C PHE A 26 -14.78 1.04 1.76
N GLN A 27 -15.17 2.26 2.15
CA GLN A 27 -15.80 3.23 1.27
C GLN A 27 -14.74 4.14 0.66
N TYR A 28 -14.57 4.05 -0.66
CA TYR A 28 -13.51 4.77 -1.37
C TYR A 28 -13.73 6.28 -1.42
N GLU A 29 -14.98 6.73 -1.42
CA GLU A 29 -15.32 8.17 -1.34
C GLU A 29 -14.89 8.78 -0.01
N LEU A 30 -14.95 8.01 1.08
CA LEU A 30 -14.49 8.42 2.40
C LEU A 30 -12.99 8.16 2.62
N THR A 31 -12.34 7.48 1.68
CA THR A 31 -11.03 6.86 1.83
C THR A 31 -10.88 6.09 3.15
N GLY A 32 -11.96 5.44 3.60
CA GLY A 32 -12.06 4.92 4.97
C GLY A 32 -13.08 3.81 5.13
N VAL A 33 -13.38 3.44 6.38
CA VAL A 33 -14.30 2.33 6.70
C VAL A 33 -15.60 2.83 7.29
N ARG A 34 -16.72 2.29 6.82
CA ARG A 34 -18.00 2.42 7.52
C ARG A 34 -17.97 1.50 8.74
N LYS A 35 -17.94 2.10 9.93
CA LYS A 35 -17.82 1.36 11.20
C LYS A 35 -19.09 0.63 11.60
N ASP A 36 -20.27 1.09 11.14
CA ASP A 36 -21.56 0.47 11.46
C ASP A 36 -22.54 0.51 10.26
N PRO A 37 -23.28 -0.60 10.00
CA PRO A 37 -23.07 -1.94 10.54
C PRO A 37 -21.84 -2.63 9.90
N PRO A 38 -21.23 -3.64 10.57
CA PRO A 38 -20.28 -4.53 9.92
C PRO A 38 -20.93 -5.29 8.76
N LEU A 39 -20.10 -5.79 7.84
CA LEU A 39 -20.54 -6.69 6.78
C LEU A 39 -20.96 -8.03 7.40
N GLU A 40 -22.03 -8.64 6.87
CA GLU A 40 -22.43 -10.02 7.23
C GLU A 40 -21.28 -11.02 6.99
N ARG A 41 -20.48 -10.75 5.95
CA ARG A 41 -19.31 -11.53 5.60
C ARG A 41 -18.11 -11.16 6.49
N GLY A 42 -17.94 -11.88 7.60
CA GLY A 42 -16.75 -11.80 8.45
C GLY A 42 -15.47 -12.31 7.78
N ILE A 43 -14.30 -12.08 8.42
CA ILE A 43 -13.02 -12.62 7.94
C ILE A 43 -13.11 -14.15 7.87
N PRO A 44 -12.68 -14.79 6.77
CA PRO A 44 -12.73 -16.24 6.63
C PRO A 44 -11.95 -16.96 7.73
N SER A 45 -12.53 -18.04 8.26
CA SER A 45 -12.00 -18.76 9.43
C SER A 45 -10.56 -19.25 9.25
N GLU A 46 -10.18 -19.60 8.02
CA GLU A 46 -8.87 -20.14 7.68
C GLU A 46 -7.76 -19.08 7.74
N CYS A 47 -8.11 -17.79 7.85
CA CYS A 47 -7.16 -16.72 8.11
C CYS A 47 -6.71 -16.68 9.59
N PHE A 48 -7.55 -17.10 10.54
CA PHE A 48 -7.25 -16.93 11.98
C PHE A 48 -6.00 -17.68 12.44
N PRO A 49 -5.72 -18.94 12.04
CA PRO A 49 -4.47 -19.58 12.43
C PRO A 49 -3.21 -18.80 12.03
N PHE A 50 -3.26 -18.05 10.92
CA PHE A 50 -2.17 -17.16 10.52
C PHE A 50 -2.13 -15.88 11.36
N LEU A 51 -3.28 -15.24 11.60
CA LEU A 51 -3.38 -14.02 12.40
C LEU A 51 -2.99 -14.26 13.86
N ASP A 52 -3.45 -15.37 14.46
CA ASP A 52 -3.13 -15.77 15.82
C ASP A 52 -1.62 -15.93 15.99
N ARG A 53 -0.93 -16.56 15.03
CA ARG A 53 0.55 -16.65 15.06
C ARG A 53 1.23 -15.28 15.02
N LEU A 54 0.68 -14.29 14.32
CA LEU A 54 1.25 -12.94 14.31
C LEU A 54 1.06 -12.25 15.66
N VAL A 55 -0.09 -12.43 16.30
CA VAL A 55 -0.37 -11.91 17.64
C VAL A 55 0.48 -12.61 18.70
N SER A 56 0.48 -13.94 18.75
CA SER A 56 1.27 -14.73 19.71
C SER A 56 2.79 -14.50 19.57
N SER A 57 3.27 -14.13 18.38
CA SER A 57 4.68 -13.79 18.16
C SER A 57 5.01 -12.30 18.33
N GLY A 58 4.07 -11.50 18.86
CA GLY A 58 4.24 -10.08 19.17
C GLY A 58 4.40 -9.17 17.94
N LYS A 59 4.04 -9.65 16.74
CA LYS A 59 4.12 -8.85 15.49
C LYS A 59 2.87 -8.00 15.28
N LEU A 60 1.76 -8.42 15.85
CA LEU A 60 0.52 -7.65 15.96
C LEU A 60 0.14 -7.55 17.43
N ARG A 61 -0.47 -6.42 17.80
CA ARG A 61 -1.00 -6.21 19.16
C ARG A 61 -2.33 -6.94 19.37
N GLU A 62 -3.17 -6.91 18.34
CA GLU A 62 -4.53 -7.45 18.37
C GLU A 62 -4.85 -8.17 17.06
N VAL A 63 -5.84 -9.06 17.09
CA VAL A 63 -6.34 -9.74 15.89
C VAL A 63 -7.11 -8.74 15.02
N PRO A 64 -6.74 -8.59 13.74
CA PRO A 64 -7.46 -7.77 12.77
C PRO A 64 -8.92 -8.19 12.63
N ASP A 65 -9.83 -7.22 12.47
CA ASP A 65 -11.27 -7.42 12.28
C ASP A 65 -11.78 -6.91 10.92
N GLN A 66 -10.90 -6.39 10.06
CA GLN A 66 -11.18 -6.01 8.68
C GLN A 66 -10.17 -6.65 7.71
N LEU A 67 -10.65 -7.20 6.59
CA LEU A 67 -9.82 -7.72 5.50
C LEU A 67 -10.25 -7.14 4.14
N THR A 68 -9.29 -6.60 3.39
CA THR A 68 -9.44 -6.24 1.97
C THR A 68 -8.64 -7.21 1.11
N VAL A 69 -9.31 -7.94 0.23
CA VAL A 69 -8.67 -8.78 -0.78
C VAL A 69 -8.59 -8.01 -2.10
N ASN A 70 -7.39 -7.88 -2.66
CA ASN A 70 -7.17 -7.22 -3.94
C ASN A 70 -6.58 -8.22 -4.94
N ARG A 71 -7.12 -8.30 -6.16
CA ARG A 71 -6.56 -9.10 -7.25
C ARG A 71 -6.11 -8.17 -8.39
N TYR A 72 -4.83 -8.27 -8.73
CA TYR A 72 -4.17 -7.46 -9.75
C TYR A 72 -3.84 -8.34 -10.95
N GLN A 73 -4.27 -7.91 -12.13
CA GLN A 73 -3.79 -8.38 -13.42
C GLN A 73 -2.43 -7.73 -13.76
N PRO A 74 -1.62 -8.34 -14.64
CA PRO A 74 -0.40 -7.70 -15.13
C PRO A 74 -0.69 -6.32 -15.73
N GLY A 75 0.08 -5.30 -15.31
CA GLY A 75 -0.15 -3.91 -15.69
C GLY A 75 -0.97 -3.12 -14.66
N GLN A 76 -1.77 -3.77 -13.82
CA GLN A 76 -2.56 -3.09 -12.79
C GLN A 76 -1.70 -2.71 -11.57
N GLY A 77 -2.18 -1.72 -10.82
CA GLY A 77 -1.49 -1.15 -9.69
C GLY A 77 -2.43 -0.46 -8.70
N ILE A 78 -1.84 0.20 -7.72
CA ILE A 78 -2.52 1.07 -6.77
C ILE A 78 -1.64 2.30 -6.54
N ALA A 79 -2.24 3.48 -6.65
CA ALA A 79 -1.52 4.74 -6.45
C ALA A 79 -0.89 4.82 -5.05
N PRO A 80 0.21 5.56 -4.88
CA PRO A 80 0.78 5.80 -3.56
C PRO A 80 -0.25 6.39 -2.60
N HIS A 81 -0.44 5.77 -1.43
CA HIS A 81 -1.37 6.24 -0.40
C HIS A 81 -0.89 5.83 1.00
N VAL A 82 -1.51 6.41 2.02
CA VAL A 82 -1.44 5.96 3.41
C VAL A 82 -2.83 5.47 3.81
N ASP A 83 -2.90 4.37 4.57
CA ASP A 83 -4.17 3.86 5.06
C ASP A 83 -4.76 4.82 6.10
N SER A 84 -6.06 5.06 6.03
CA SER A 84 -6.77 6.03 6.88
C SER A 84 -6.40 5.86 8.37
N HIS A 85 -5.93 6.96 8.97
CA HIS A 85 -5.56 7.04 10.38
C HIS A 85 -6.82 7.01 11.24
N TRP A 86 -7.93 7.56 10.74
CA TRP A 86 -9.24 7.54 11.38
C TRP A 86 -9.88 6.14 11.38
N SER A 87 -9.65 5.36 10.32
CA SER A 87 -10.33 4.06 10.14
C SER A 87 -9.61 2.91 10.83
N PHE A 88 -8.28 2.95 10.91
CA PHE A 88 -7.48 1.78 11.32
C PHE A 88 -6.46 2.09 12.41
N GLU A 89 -6.26 1.11 13.28
CA GLU A 89 -5.20 1.11 14.28
C GLU A 89 -3.80 1.00 13.66
N ASP A 90 -2.78 1.03 14.51
CA ASP A 90 -1.43 0.62 14.13
C ASP A 90 -1.34 -0.91 13.96
N GLY A 91 -0.44 -1.39 13.12
CA GLY A 91 -0.29 -2.81 12.81
C GLY A 91 -1.22 -3.28 11.68
N LEU A 92 -0.75 -3.13 10.45
CA LEU A 92 -1.40 -3.63 9.23
C LEU A 92 -0.59 -4.79 8.66
N VAL A 93 -1.27 -5.79 8.10
CA VAL A 93 -0.60 -6.92 7.43
C VAL A 93 -1.02 -7.04 5.98
N CYS A 94 -0.06 -7.10 5.06
CA CYS A 94 -0.29 -7.43 3.66
C CYS A 94 0.32 -8.80 3.32
N LEU A 95 -0.52 -9.81 3.15
CA LEU A 95 -0.14 -11.15 2.69
C LEU A 95 -0.17 -11.20 1.16
N SER A 96 0.93 -11.61 0.53
CA SER A 96 1.08 -11.68 -0.94
C SER A 96 0.98 -13.11 -1.45
N LEU A 97 0.07 -13.35 -2.41
CA LEU A 97 -0.27 -14.65 -2.97
C LEU A 97 -0.30 -14.60 -4.51
N GLY A 98 -0.16 -15.75 -5.17
CA GLY A 98 -0.15 -15.88 -6.63
C GLY A 98 1.18 -15.47 -7.26
N ALA A 99 1.49 -14.17 -7.26
CA ALA A 99 2.67 -13.61 -7.91
C ALA A 99 3.40 -12.58 -7.02
N ALA A 100 4.71 -12.47 -7.23
CA ALA A 100 5.54 -11.48 -6.56
C ALA A 100 5.30 -10.09 -7.18
N VAL A 101 5.64 -9.03 -6.44
CA VAL A 101 5.55 -7.65 -6.93
C VAL A 101 6.55 -6.77 -6.22
N VAL A 102 6.95 -5.66 -6.85
CA VAL A 102 7.58 -4.55 -6.15
C VAL A 102 6.52 -3.55 -5.68
N MET A 103 6.49 -3.28 -4.38
CA MET A 103 5.73 -2.22 -3.75
C MET A 103 6.64 -1.02 -3.48
N ASP A 104 6.24 0.16 -3.94
CA ASP A 104 6.99 1.40 -3.77
C ASP A 104 6.61 2.09 -2.47
N PHE A 105 7.58 2.33 -1.60
CA PHE A 105 7.43 3.16 -0.40
C PHE A 105 8.04 4.53 -0.63
N ARG A 106 7.31 5.61 -0.35
CA ARG A 106 7.84 6.97 -0.44
C ARG A 106 7.59 7.75 0.84
N ASN A 107 8.63 8.41 1.34
CA ASN A 107 8.55 9.30 2.47
C ASN A 107 8.25 10.73 1.96
N PRO A 108 7.11 11.32 2.32
CA PRO A 108 6.73 12.64 1.82
C PRO A 108 7.57 13.78 2.39
N GLN A 109 8.21 13.59 3.56
CA GLN A 109 9.01 14.63 4.23
C GLN A 109 10.44 14.68 3.69
N THR A 110 11.02 13.53 3.38
CA THR A 110 12.43 13.44 2.93
C THR A 110 12.59 13.20 1.44
N GLY A 111 11.51 12.84 0.73
CA GLY A 111 11.55 12.40 -0.67
C GLY A 111 12.17 11.00 -0.87
N ALA A 112 12.55 10.30 0.21
CA ALA A 112 13.14 8.98 0.11
C ALA A 112 12.20 7.97 -0.57
N HIS A 113 12.73 7.15 -1.47
CA HIS A 113 12.01 6.11 -2.19
C HIS A 113 12.65 4.74 -1.97
N ILE A 114 11.85 3.78 -1.50
CA ILE A 114 12.28 2.40 -1.24
C ILE A 114 11.39 1.45 -2.05
N PRO A 115 11.90 0.89 -3.16
CA PRO A 115 11.20 -0.20 -3.87
C PRO A 115 11.38 -1.51 -3.11
N LEU A 116 10.32 -2.02 -2.51
CA LEU A 116 10.32 -3.24 -1.72
C LEU A 116 9.81 -4.44 -2.54
N PHE A 117 10.66 -5.45 -2.72
CA PHE A 117 10.26 -6.71 -3.34
C PHE A 117 9.43 -7.57 -2.37
N LEU A 118 8.19 -7.88 -2.76
CA LEU A 118 7.26 -8.73 -2.02
C LEU A 118 7.15 -10.09 -2.73
N PRO A 119 7.81 -11.15 -2.24
CA PRO A 119 7.73 -12.47 -2.85
C PRO A 119 6.35 -13.12 -2.62
N VAL A 120 6.05 -14.16 -3.40
CA VAL A 120 4.86 -14.99 -3.16
C VAL A 120 4.99 -15.68 -1.80
N ARG A 121 3.88 -15.80 -1.07
CA ARG A 121 3.78 -16.41 0.27
C ARG A 121 4.55 -15.63 1.35
N SER A 122 4.68 -14.31 1.21
CA SER A 122 5.22 -13.44 2.26
C SER A 122 4.16 -12.55 2.89
N ALA A 123 4.40 -12.17 4.14
CA ALA A 123 3.59 -11.20 4.87
C ALA A 123 4.44 -9.98 5.21
N LEU A 124 3.99 -8.81 4.74
CA LEU A 124 4.52 -7.51 5.12
C LEU A 124 3.71 -6.99 6.31
N VAL A 125 4.38 -6.53 7.37
CA VAL A 125 3.74 -5.90 8.52
C VAL A 125 4.15 -4.44 8.58
N LEU A 126 3.18 -3.53 8.48
CA LEU A 126 3.38 -2.09 8.60
C LEU A 126 3.00 -1.63 10.00
N CYS A 127 3.90 -0.90 10.64
CA CYS A 127 3.70 -0.32 11.96
C CYS A 127 4.49 0.99 12.14
N GLY A 128 4.04 1.87 13.02
CA GLY A 128 4.64 3.19 13.24
C GLY A 128 4.74 4.01 11.94
N ASP A 129 5.88 4.64 11.70
CA ASP A 129 6.15 5.45 10.50
C ASP A 129 5.78 4.74 9.19
N SER A 130 6.11 3.45 9.07
CA SER A 130 5.82 2.69 7.85
C SER A 130 4.33 2.55 7.55
N ARG A 131 3.47 2.73 8.55
CA ARG A 131 1.99 2.70 8.45
C ARG A 131 1.38 4.10 8.42
N PHE A 132 1.97 5.08 9.11
CA PHE A 132 1.36 6.39 9.32
C PHE A 132 2.03 7.54 8.53
N LEU A 133 3.27 7.39 8.09
CA LEU A 133 4.02 8.43 7.39
C LEU A 133 4.31 8.05 5.94
N TRP A 134 4.82 6.84 5.74
CA TRP A 134 5.26 6.40 4.42
C TRP A 134 4.05 6.05 3.56
N THR A 135 3.99 6.68 2.37
CA THR A 135 3.06 6.25 1.33
C THR A 135 3.53 4.93 0.75
N HIS A 136 2.60 4.05 0.40
CA HIS A 136 2.88 2.80 -0.26
C HIS A 136 1.98 2.63 -1.50
N GLY A 137 2.53 2.02 -2.55
CA GLY A 137 1.81 1.83 -3.80
C GLY A 137 2.40 0.71 -4.65
N ILE A 138 1.67 0.28 -5.67
CA ILE A 138 2.15 -0.66 -6.67
C ILE A 138 2.04 0.07 -8.01
N ALA A 139 3.17 0.38 -8.65
CA ALA A 139 3.17 1.07 -9.93
C ALA A 139 2.38 0.32 -11.01
N VAL A 140 1.68 1.05 -11.88
CA VAL A 140 0.96 0.50 -13.06
C VAL A 140 1.99 0.12 -14.12
N ARG A 141 2.44 -1.14 -14.11
CA ARG A 141 3.43 -1.69 -15.05
C ARG A 141 3.31 -3.20 -15.19
N LYS A 142 3.80 -3.74 -16.30
CA LYS A 142 3.79 -5.19 -16.60
C LYS A 142 5.05 -5.93 -16.15
N THR A 143 6.13 -5.21 -15.85
CA THR A 143 7.42 -5.80 -15.45
C THR A 143 8.01 -5.06 -14.25
N ASP A 144 8.79 -5.77 -13.44
CA ASP A 144 9.61 -5.22 -12.36
C ASP A 144 11.09 -5.42 -12.70
N ILE A 145 11.92 -4.45 -12.33
CA ILE A 145 13.38 -4.55 -12.49
C ILE A 145 13.97 -4.92 -11.13
N LEU A 146 14.53 -6.12 -11.02
CA LEU A 146 15.07 -6.67 -9.78
C LEU A 146 16.59 -6.81 -9.86
N PRO A 147 17.32 -6.70 -8.74
CA PRO A 147 18.74 -7.03 -8.72
C PRO A 147 18.93 -8.53 -8.98
N SER A 148 19.90 -8.88 -9.82
CA SER A 148 20.36 -10.25 -10.00
C SER A 148 21.05 -10.78 -8.74
N SER A 149 21.16 -12.10 -8.62
CA SER A 149 21.86 -12.77 -7.51
C SER A 149 23.35 -12.39 -7.41
N ASP A 150 23.95 -11.95 -8.52
CA ASP A 150 25.33 -11.46 -8.57
C ASP A 150 25.49 -10.00 -8.10
N GLY A 151 24.38 -9.28 -7.87
CA GLY A 151 24.35 -7.87 -7.48
C GLY A 151 24.84 -6.88 -8.54
N ARG A 152 25.22 -7.35 -9.73
CA ARG A 152 25.79 -6.53 -10.82
C ARG A 152 24.78 -6.33 -11.95
N HIS A 153 23.97 -7.34 -12.23
CA HIS A 153 22.98 -7.29 -13.29
C HIS A 153 21.59 -6.98 -12.75
N ARG A 154 20.71 -6.56 -13.64
CA ARG A 154 19.29 -6.38 -13.36
C ARG A 154 18.49 -7.41 -14.16
N ILE A 155 17.55 -8.06 -13.50
CA ILE A 155 16.64 -9.03 -14.10
C ILE A 155 15.30 -8.33 -14.30
N VAL A 156 14.75 -8.45 -15.50
CA VAL A 156 13.38 -8.05 -15.79
C VAL A 156 12.47 -9.22 -15.40
N SER A 157 11.61 -9.00 -14.40
CA SER A 157 10.62 -9.97 -13.97
C SER A 157 9.25 -9.56 -14.50
N GLU A 158 8.62 -10.41 -15.30
CA GLU A 158 7.24 -10.18 -15.73
C GLU A 158 6.27 -10.34 -14.55
N ARG A 159 5.30 -9.44 -14.46
CA ARG A 159 4.23 -9.55 -13.48
C ARG A 159 3.18 -10.55 -13.97
N SER A 160 2.70 -11.34 -13.03
CA SER A 160 1.59 -12.28 -13.23
C SER A 160 0.41 -11.89 -12.33
N VAL A 161 -0.69 -12.63 -12.41
CA VAL A 161 -1.86 -12.39 -11.55
C VAL A 161 -1.46 -12.51 -10.08
N ARG A 162 -1.61 -11.41 -9.33
CA ARG A 162 -1.30 -11.33 -7.90
C ARG A 162 -2.58 -11.12 -7.11
N THR A 163 -2.72 -11.84 -6.02
CA THR A 163 -3.76 -11.56 -5.01
C THR A 163 -3.10 -11.15 -3.70
N SER A 164 -3.60 -10.11 -3.04
CA SER A 164 -3.16 -9.75 -1.70
C SER A 164 -4.29 -9.61 -0.72
N PHE A 165 -4.02 -10.04 0.50
CA PHE A 165 -4.92 -9.94 1.63
C PHE A 165 -4.35 -8.88 2.58
N THR A 166 -5.08 -7.80 2.75
CA THR A 166 -4.69 -6.72 3.66
C THR A 166 -5.57 -6.76 4.90
N PHE A 167 -4.99 -7.13 6.02
CA PHE A 167 -5.65 -7.26 7.32
C PHE A 167 -5.39 -6.03 8.18
N ARG A 168 -6.44 -5.52 8.81
CA ARG A 168 -6.40 -4.31 9.65
C ARG A 168 -7.32 -4.43 10.85
N LYS A 169 -6.96 -3.74 11.93
CA LYS A 169 -7.84 -3.54 13.08
C LYS A 169 -8.57 -2.22 12.93
N VAL A 170 -9.89 -2.23 12.92
CA VAL A 170 -10.71 -1.01 12.84
C VAL A 170 -10.57 -0.22 14.12
N ARG A 171 -10.26 1.07 13.96
CA ARG A 171 -10.18 2.02 15.06
C ARG A 171 -11.59 2.38 15.53
N ARG A 172 -11.87 2.15 16.80
CA ARG A 172 -13.18 2.44 17.41
C ARG A 172 -13.36 3.92 17.75
N LYS A 173 -12.28 4.60 18.14
CA LYS A 173 -12.29 6.04 18.42
C LYS A 173 -12.34 6.85 17.12
N ASP A 174 -12.98 8.01 17.15
CA ASP A 174 -13.01 8.92 16.00
C ASP A 174 -11.84 9.92 15.99
N SER A 175 -10.78 9.62 16.74
CA SER A 175 -9.55 10.43 16.82
C SER A 175 -8.32 9.57 16.59
N CYS A 176 -7.25 10.19 16.09
CA CYS A 176 -5.93 9.58 16.01
C CYS A 176 -4.91 10.54 16.65
N ASP A 177 -4.08 9.99 17.54
CA ASP A 177 -3.09 10.75 18.31
C ASP A 177 -1.66 10.58 17.75
N CYS A 178 -1.53 10.20 16.48
CA CYS A 178 -0.22 10.06 15.84
C CYS A 178 0.48 11.41 15.66
N GLU A 179 1.82 11.39 15.57
CA GLU A 179 2.63 12.58 15.35
C GLU A 179 2.59 13.12 13.91
N HIS A 180 2.16 12.30 12.94
CA HIS A 180 2.17 12.65 11.51
C HIS A 180 0.92 13.42 11.06
N LYS A 181 0.70 14.63 11.59
CA LYS A 181 -0.49 15.47 11.35
C LYS A 181 -0.80 15.72 9.87
N GLU A 182 0.24 15.87 9.03
CA GLU A 182 0.10 16.13 7.60
C GLU A 182 -0.48 14.94 6.81
N GLN A 183 -0.24 13.72 7.26
CA GLN A 183 -0.78 12.49 6.65
C GLN A 183 -2.07 12.01 7.35
N CYS A 184 -2.34 12.51 8.55
CA CYS A 184 -3.45 12.06 9.39
C CYS A 184 -4.80 12.68 8.98
N ASP A 185 -5.64 11.88 8.31
CA ASP A 185 -7.01 12.27 7.96
C ASP A 185 -7.89 12.57 9.18
N ALA A 186 -7.72 11.86 10.30
CA ALA A 186 -8.44 12.17 11.54
C ALA A 186 -8.10 13.56 12.09
N TRP A 187 -6.82 13.96 12.00
CA TRP A 187 -6.37 15.27 12.46
C TRP A 187 -6.89 16.39 11.56
N LYS A 188 -6.86 16.18 10.23
CA LYS A 188 -7.41 17.13 9.25
C LYS A 188 -8.90 17.37 9.47
N ARG A 189 -9.70 16.31 9.62
CA ARG A 189 -11.15 16.39 9.92
C ARG A 189 -11.42 17.20 11.19
N LYS A 190 -10.68 16.95 12.28
CA LYS A 190 -10.84 17.70 13.54
C LYS A 190 -10.52 19.18 13.36
N ARG A 191 -9.51 19.51 12.56
CA ARG A 191 -9.14 20.90 12.27
C ARG A 191 -10.21 21.60 11.45
N GLU A 192 -10.78 20.95 10.44
CA GLU A 192 -11.87 21.48 9.61
C GLU A 192 -13.13 21.73 10.46
N GLN A 193 -13.54 20.77 11.30
CA GLN A 193 -14.69 20.94 12.21
C GLN A 193 -14.52 22.09 13.20
N ASN A 194 -13.29 22.32 13.68
CA ASN A 194 -13.00 23.41 14.61
C ASN A 194 -12.90 24.78 13.94
N GLN A 195 -12.80 24.85 12.60
CA GLN A 195 -12.70 26.11 11.86
C GLN A 195 -14.06 26.73 11.51
N GLY A 196 -15.17 26.07 11.87
CA GLY A 196 -16.52 26.52 11.53
C GLY A 196 -16.81 26.38 10.03
N ASP A 197 -18.07 26.65 9.62
CA ASP A 197 -18.45 26.61 8.20
C ASP A 197 -17.48 27.43 7.33
N PRO A 198 -17.12 26.94 6.12
CA PRO A 198 -16.33 27.73 5.20
C PRO A 198 -17.04 29.06 4.99
N LYS A 199 -16.37 30.19 5.27
CA LYS A 199 -16.79 31.47 4.70
C LYS A 199 -16.92 31.24 3.19
N GLU A 200 -18.04 31.66 2.60
CA GLU A 200 -18.22 31.62 1.14
C GLU A 200 -16.94 32.10 0.46
N VAL A 201 -16.24 31.17 -0.20
CA VAL A 201 -15.00 31.45 -0.91
C VAL A 201 -15.43 32.10 -2.21
N GLY A 202 -15.16 33.40 -2.34
CA GLY A 202 -15.50 34.15 -3.55
C GLY A 202 -14.82 33.54 -4.78
N GLU A 203 -15.43 33.70 -5.95
CA GLU A 203 -14.94 33.17 -7.23
C GLU A 203 -13.47 33.54 -7.52
N ALA A 204 -13.03 34.70 -7.01
CA ALA A 204 -11.64 35.15 -7.09
C ALA A 204 -10.66 34.30 -6.26
N ASP A 205 -11.08 33.82 -5.09
CA ASP A 205 -10.26 32.96 -4.22
C ASP A 205 -10.19 31.53 -4.79
N ALA A 206 -11.27 31.05 -5.42
CA ALA A 206 -11.30 29.79 -6.15
C ALA A 206 -10.37 29.81 -7.38
N ALA A 207 -10.42 30.89 -8.19
CA ALA A 207 -9.54 31.08 -9.34
C ALA A 207 -8.06 31.17 -8.92
N LYS A 208 -7.78 31.78 -7.77
CA LYS A 208 -6.42 31.84 -7.21
C LYS A 208 -5.92 30.47 -6.77
N LEU A 209 -6.77 29.68 -6.10
CA LEU A 209 -6.46 28.30 -5.72
C LEU A 209 -6.20 27.41 -6.94
N GLU A 210 -6.98 27.56 -8.00
CA GLU A 210 -6.80 26.82 -9.25
C GLU A 210 -5.51 27.24 -9.98
N SER A 211 -5.18 28.53 -9.97
CA SER A 211 -3.91 29.03 -10.51
C SER A 211 -2.70 28.43 -9.76
N ASP A 212 -2.75 28.47 -8.42
CA ASP A 212 -1.63 28.06 -7.58
C ASP A 212 -1.43 26.53 -7.56
N HIS A 213 -2.52 25.75 -7.60
CA HIS A 213 -2.44 24.29 -7.44
C HIS A 213 -2.57 23.49 -8.73
N VAL A 214 -3.22 24.05 -9.77
CA VAL A 214 -3.41 23.34 -11.05
C VAL A 214 -2.50 23.93 -12.12
N HIS A 215 -2.58 25.24 -12.37
CA HIS A 215 -1.85 25.87 -13.48
C HIS A 215 -0.34 25.90 -13.22
N HIS A 216 0.09 26.30 -12.03
CA HIS A 216 1.50 26.30 -11.67
C HIS A 216 2.11 24.89 -11.74
N VAL A 217 1.35 23.86 -11.32
CA VAL A 217 1.79 22.47 -11.46
C VAL A 217 1.93 22.11 -12.94
N TYR A 218 0.90 22.34 -13.77
CA TYR A 218 0.95 22.02 -15.20
C TYR A 218 2.13 22.71 -15.93
N GLU A 219 2.34 24.00 -15.68
CA GLU A 219 3.44 24.78 -16.25
C GLU A 219 4.82 24.28 -15.80
N SER A 220 4.96 23.90 -14.52
CA SER A 220 6.22 23.42 -13.98
C SER A 220 6.60 22.00 -14.43
N ILE A 221 5.64 21.14 -14.79
CA ILE A 221 5.91 19.83 -15.42
C ILE A 221 5.93 19.88 -16.96
N ALA A 222 5.35 20.88 -17.62
CA ALA A 222 5.26 20.96 -19.08
C ALA A 222 6.64 20.97 -19.78
N SER A 223 7.64 21.61 -19.18
CA SER A 223 9.02 21.58 -19.66
C SER A 223 9.65 20.19 -19.54
N HIS A 224 9.39 19.47 -18.45
CA HIS A 224 9.88 18.11 -18.19
C HIS A 224 9.26 17.05 -19.13
N PHE A 225 8.00 17.26 -19.54
CA PHE A 225 7.31 16.42 -20.53
C PHE A 225 7.80 16.67 -21.97
N SER A 226 8.26 17.88 -22.30
CA SER A 226 8.81 18.17 -23.63
C SER A 226 10.20 17.57 -23.85
N GLU A 227 11.04 17.50 -22.79
CA GLU A 227 12.41 16.99 -22.91
C GLU A 227 12.53 15.45 -22.97
N THR A 228 11.56 14.71 -22.43
CA THR A 228 11.59 13.24 -22.37
C THR A 228 11.01 12.57 -23.63
N ARG A 229 10.42 13.34 -24.55
CA ARG A 229 9.82 12.80 -25.79
C ARG A 229 10.84 12.46 -26.88
N HIS A 230 12.06 13.02 -26.83
CA HIS A 230 13.01 12.99 -27.96
C HIS A 230 14.48 12.66 -27.64
N LYS A 231 14.86 12.19 -26.45
CA LYS A 231 16.28 11.85 -26.18
C LYS A 231 16.63 10.38 -26.44
N GLN A 232 17.51 10.15 -27.41
CA GLN A 232 18.24 8.89 -27.62
C GLN A 232 19.26 8.65 -26.49
N TRP A 233 19.47 7.39 -26.14
CA TRP A 233 20.24 6.93 -24.97
C TRP A 233 21.76 6.91 -25.23
N PRO A 234 22.60 7.64 -24.46
CA PRO A 234 24.04 7.46 -24.52
C PRO A 234 24.53 6.46 -23.46
N GLN A 235 25.56 5.71 -23.86
CA GLN A 235 26.25 4.63 -23.14
C GLN A 235 27.18 5.11 -22.00
N VAL A 236 27.19 4.33 -20.91
CA VAL A 236 28.32 3.82 -20.06
C VAL A 236 29.41 4.79 -19.52
N ALA A 237 29.69 4.75 -18.19
CA ALA A 237 30.99 4.34 -17.59
C ALA A 237 31.28 4.82 -16.13
N LYS A 238 31.83 3.88 -15.31
CA LYS A 238 32.74 4.01 -14.13
C LYS A 238 32.14 4.63 -12.84
N SER A 239 32.35 4.12 -11.61
CA SER A 239 33.57 3.57 -10.98
C SER A 239 33.23 2.66 -9.80
N GLY A 240 34.20 1.84 -9.37
CA GLY A 240 34.04 0.75 -8.41
C GLY A 240 34.14 1.10 -6.92
N GLY A 241 33.67 0.14 -6.11
CA GLY A 241 33.90 0.02 -4.68
C GLY A 241 33.55 -1.41 -4.24
N LYS A 242 34.45 -2.10 -3.53
CA LYS A 242 34.25 -3.44 -2.98
C LYS A 242 33.43 -3.35 -1.68
N VAL A 243 32.38 -4.16 -1.51
CA VAL A 243 31.91 -4.63 -0.19
C VAL A 243 31.28 -6.03 -0.33
N SER A 244 31.56 -6.88 0.66
CA SER A 244 31.23 -8.30 0.81
C SER A 244 29.80 -8.60 1.28
N GLY A 245 29.24 -9.71 0.74
CA GLY A 245 28.39 -10.71 1.42
C GLY A 245 27.04 -10.30 2.01
N PHE A 246 25.93 -10.77 1.42
CA PHE A 246 24.59 -10.69 2.03
C PHE A 246 24.07 -12.04 2.52
N SER A 247 23.80 -12.10 3.82
CA SER A 247 22.84 -12.99 4.49
C SER A 247 21.54 -12.19 4.75
N SER A 248 20.38 -12.81 4.54
CA SER A 248 19.03 -12.32 4.89
C SER A 248 18.82 -10.79 4.76
N THR A 249 18.32 -10.31 3.62
CA THR A 249 18.06 -8.87 3.45
C THR A 249 16.93 -8.38 4.36
N ARG A 250 17.29 -7.85 5.53
CA ARG A 250 16.47 -6.89 6.29
C ARG A 250 16.36 -5.62 5.45
N VAL A 251 15.21 -5.37 4.84
CA VAL A 251 14.88 -4.05 4.33
C VAL A 251 14.06 -3.35 5.41
N THR A 252 14.74 -2.53 6.21
CA THR A 252 14.11 -1.68 7.22
C THR A 252 13.65 -0.38 6.55
N VAL A 253 12.36 -0.29 6.22
CA VAL A 253 11.71 1.02 6.03
C VAL A 253 11.42 1.56 7.43
N ALA A 254 12.27 2.40 8.01
CA ALA A 254 12.01 3.06 9.31
C ALA A 254 11.40 2.13 10.41
N GLY A 255 12.02 0.98 10.67
CA GLY A 255 11.53 -0.01 11.66
C GLY A 255 10.54 -1.06 11.13
N CYS A 256 10.11 -0.96 9.87
CA CYS A 256 9.29 -1.96 9.19
C CYS A 256 10.04 -3.28 9.06
N ARG A 257 9.39 -4.38 9.45
CA ARG A 257 9.98 -5.73 9.40
C ARG A 257 9.30 -6.54 8.31
N VAL A 258 10.03 -6.78 7.23
CA VAL A 258 9.60 -7.71 6.18
C VAL A 258 9.95 -9.13 6.63
N TRP A 259 8.95 -9.95 6.89
CA TRP A 259 9.15 -11.33 7.32
C TRP A 259 8.86 -12.28 6.15
N LYS A 260 9.89 -12.98 5.68
CA LYS A 260 9.71 -14.08 4.72
C LYS A 260 9.20 -15.31 5.48
N TRP A 261 7.93 -15.67 5.28
CA TRP A 261 7.41 -16.95 5.74
C TRP A 261 7.69 -18.02 4.66
N LYS A 262 8.26 -19.16 5.07
CA LYS A 262 7.99 -20.43 4.39
C LYS A 262 6.71 -20.97 5.02
N ILE A 263 5.57 -20.83 4.35
CA ILE A 263 4.40 -21.64 4.68
C ILE A 263 4.69 -23.03 4.10
N SER A 264 5.10 -23.97 4.94
CA SER A 264 4.97 -25.40 4.64
C SER A 264 3.51 -25.75 4.81
N PHE A 265 2.76 -25.85 3.71
CA PHE A 265 1.51 -26.60 3.75
C PHE A 265 1.92 -28.05 4.03
N GLY A 266 1.50 -28.59 5.18
CA GLY A 266 1.47 -30.03 5.35
C GLY A 266 0.66 -30.59 4.18
N ALA A 267 1.18 -31.65 3.55
CA ALA A 267 0.49 -32.33 2.47
C ALA A 267 -0.96 -32.60 2.90
N PHE A 268 -1.92 -32.10 2.11
CA PHE A 268 -3.28 -32.61 2.22
C PHE A 268 -3.23 -34.09 1.85
N PRO A 269 -3.80 -35.00 2.66
CA PRO A 269 -3.99 -36.36 2.21
C PRO A 269 -4.89 -36.32 0.98
N SER A 270 -4.36 -36.80 -0.13
CA SER A 270 -5.12 -37.12 -1.33
C SER A 270 -6.26 -38.06 -0.94
N ALA A 271 -7.50 -37.62 -1.17
CA ALA A 271 -8.61 -38.53 -1.36
C ALA A 271 -8.57 -39.06 -2.80
#